data_AF-A0A3B4E6T7-F1
#
_entry.id   AF-A0A3B4E6T7-F1
#
_cell.length_a   1.000
_cell.length_b   1.000
_cell.length_c   1.000
_cell.angle_alpha   90.00
_cell.angle_beta   90.00
_cell.angle_gamma   90.00
#
_symmetry.space_group_name_H-M   'P 1'
#
loop_
_entity.id
_entity.type
_entity.pdbx_description
1 polymer ?
#
loop_
_entity_poly.entity_id
_entity_poly.type
_entity_poly.pdbx_seq_one_letter_code
_entity_poly.pdbx_strand_id
1 'polypeptide(L)'
;MLLGSAAICLLALASVLPAGQARIIGPHSPPLKTSSLSMAENTCNDCTKIIEVFLDMLSKPDTQGLIRDSVIQLCGRLPGTTAITDCIEKVKTYLPVVIKGLISFATHKEGDICMVLGLCTVQQESKTPGVLHVSLEAGGFLQAQPSTGTSHEVQISPQCTFCLFIIKKLEDMLPKERTEKSIVEALEKICSYLPEHYKEQCNNFLETYGKQIIDFLLTSATPHTICMLLHLCLVQQRPAMVPYLPSDCQSCKTLVILTQIGLGQNATEHQTSSMLWKTCLHHPNALPGCELFIQRHGLALVRILGKQDEAVTACQEFFCKALE
;
A
#
# COMPACT_ATOMS: atom_id res chain seq x y z
N MET A 1 -68.78 -13.73 30.84
CA MET A 1 -68.01 -14.86 30.26
C MET A 1 -67.61 -14.40 28.86
N LEU A 2 -66.40 -13.98 28.54
CA LEU A 2 -65.10 -14.62 28.72
C LEU A 2 -64.01 -13.56 28.99
N LEU A 3 -63.66 -13.34 30.27
CA LEU A 3 -62.43 -12.65 30.69
C LEU A 3 -61.33 -13.67 31.08
N GLY A 4 -61.41 -14.91 30.58
CA GLY A 4 -60.72 -16.08 31.13
C GLY A 4 -59.56 -16.66 30.33
N SER A 5 -59.11 -16.04 29.23
CA SER A 5 -58.08 -16.64 28.35
C SER A 5 -56.76 -15.88 28.27
N ALA A 6 -56.67 -14.63 28.71
CA ALA A 6 -55.42 -13.85 28.65
C ALA A 6 -54.54 -13.97 29.90
N ALA A 7 -55.13 -14.27 31.07
CA ALA A 7 -54.41 -14.35 32.35
C ALA A 7 -53.58 -15.64 32.51
N ILE A 8 -53.91 -16.70 31.77
CA ILE A 8 -53.26 -18.02 31.90
C ILE A 8 -51.93 -18.04 31.11
N CYS A 9 -51.77 -17.21 30.09
CA CYS A 9 -50.55 -17.16 29.29
C CYS A 9 -49.39 -16.41 29.99
N LEU A 10 -49.70 -15.47 30.89
CA LEU A 10 -48.69 -14.70 31.63
C LEU A 10 -48.07 -15.45 32.81
N LEU A 11 -48.74 -16.49 33.34
CA LEU A 11 -48.21 -17.30 34.45
C LEU A 11 -47.25 -18.41 33.98
N ALA A 12 -47.23 -18.74 32.69
CA ALA A 12 -46.34 -19.77 32.13
C ALA A 12 -44.94 -19.27 31.75
N LEU A 13 -44.73 -17.95 31.61
CA LEU A 13 -43.43 -17.37 31.27
C LEU A 13 -42.57 -17.03 32.51
N ALA A 14 -43.10 -17.19 33.72
CA ALA A 14 -42.38 -16.93 34.98
C ALA A 14 -41.57 -18.14 35.50
N SER A 15 -41.57 -19.28 34.81
CA SER A 15 -40.90 -20.52 35.26
C SER A 15 -39.55 -20.82 34.60
N VAL A 16 -39.01 -19.93 33.75
CA VAL A 16 -37.73 -20.14 33.03
C VAL A 16 -36.60 -19.18 33.48
N LEU A 17 -36.78 -18.45 34.58
CA LEU A 17 -35.72 -17.61 35.16
C LEU A 17 -35.18 -18.22 36.46
N PRO A 18 -33.95 -18.75 36.48
CA PRO A 18 -33.24 -19.00 37.72
C PRO A 18 -32.95 -17.69 38.45
N ALA A 19 -33.26 -17.71 39.74
CA ALA A 19 -33.15 -16.64 40.70
C ALA A 19 -31.72 -16.09 40.85
N GLY A 20 -31.62 -14.77 41.07
CA GLY A 20 -30.37 -14.08 41.36
C GLY A 20 -29.85 -14.30 42.78
N GLN A 21 -28.70 -13.69 43.06
CA GLN A 21 -28.32 -13.27 44.40
C GLN A 21 -27.74 -11.85 44.35
N ALA A 22 -28.47 -10.93 44.95
CA ALA A 22 -28.00 -9.60 45.32
C ALA A 22 -27.10 -9.69 46.56
N ARG A 23 -26.04 -8.86 46.65
CA ARG A 23 -25.48 -8.36 47.93
C ARG A 23 -24.62 -7.10 47.69
N ILE A 24 -25.10 -5.94 48.18
CA ILE A 24 -24.68 -5.15 49.37
C ILE A 24 -23.38 -4.34 49.15
N ILE A 25 -23.50 -3.01 49.29
CA ILE A 25 -22.41 -2.01 49.32
C ILE A 25 -21.87 -1.86 50.75
N GLY A 26 -20.54 -1.85 50.94
CA GLY A 26 -19.83 -1.50 52.19
C GLY A 26 -18.30 -1.67 52.08
N PRO A 27 -17.47 -0.92 52.81
CA PRO A 27 -16.31 -0.20 52.25
C PRO A 27 -14.93 -0.88 52.40
N HIS A 28 -13.99 -0.42 51.57
CA HIS A 28 -12.56 -0.77 51.43
C HIS A 28 -12.18 -1.89 50.45
N SER A 29 -11.77 -1.49 49.23
CA SER A 29 -10.46 -1.78 48.59
C SER A 29 -10.42 -1.19 47.15
N PRO A 30 -9.27 -1.15 46.44
CA PRO A 30 -8.50 0.03 45.98
C PRO A 30 -8.81 0.44 44.49
N PRO A 31 -8.13 1.44 43.88
CA PRO A 31 -8.73 2.24 42.82
C PRO A 31 -8.82 1.54 41.45
N LEU A 32 -9.74 2.09 40.65
CA LEU A 32 -10.06 1.80 39.25
C LEU A 32 -8.88 1.31 38.39
N LYS A 33 -9.07 0.18 37.71
CA LYS A 33 -8.52 -0.05 36.37
C LYS A 33 -9.62 0.23 35.35
N THR A 34 -9.45 1.32 34.62
CA THR A 34 -10.26 1.71 33.47
C THR A 34 -10.24 0.65 32.37
N SER A 35 -11.44 0.28 31.91
CA SER A 35 -11.77 -0.71 30.89
C SER A 35 -11.40 -0.29 29.45
N SER A 36 -10.15 0.10 29.18
CA SER A 36 -9.72 0.49 27.82
C SER A 36 -9.38 -0.69 26.91
N LEU A 37 -9.34 -1.93 27.42
CA LEU A 37 -9.03 -3.12 26.61
C LEU A 37 -10.26 -3.78 25.97
N SER A 38 -11.47 -3.63 26.54
CA SER A 38 -12.66 -4.34 26.05
C SER A 38 -13.39 -3.64 24.90
N MET A 39 -13.07 -2.36 24.61
CA MET A 39 -13.71 -1.63 23.51
C MET A 39 -13.04 -1.86 22.15
N ALA A 40 -11.71 -2.06 22.12
CA ALA A 40 -10.97 -2.32 20.89
C ALA A 40 -11.21 -3.74 20.35
N GLU A 41 -11.35 -4.72 21.24
CA GLU A 41 -11.63 -6.13 20.89
C GLU A 41 -13.01 -6.28 20.24
N ASN A 42 -14.02 -5.56 20.74
CA ASN A 42 -15.37 -5.54 20.16
C ASN A 42 -15.39 -4.84 18.79
N THR A 43 -14.67 -3.73 18.63
CA THR A 43 -14.63 -2.97 17.37
C THR A 43 -13.90 -3.73 16.26
N CYS A 44 -12.83 -4.46 16.60
CA CYS A 44 -12.12 -5.34 15.66
C CYS A 44 -13.04 -6.47 15.18
N ASN A 45 -13.72 -7.16 16.11
CA ASN A 45 -14.64 -8.24 15.80
C ASN A 45 -15.82 -7.78 14.93
N ASP A 46 -16.38 -6.59 15.24
CA ASP A 46 -17.46 -6.00 14.45
C ASP A 46 -16.98 -5.65 13.04
N CYS A 47 -15.78 -5.07 12.90
CA CYS A 47 -15.18 -4.83 11.59
C CYS A 47 -15.01 -6.12 10.79
N THR A 48 -14.43 -7.16 11.40
CA THR A 48 -14.22 -8.45 10.72
C THR A 48 -15.53 -9.03 10.22
N LYS A 49 -16.59 -9.04 11.05
CA LYS A 49 -17.93 -9.52 10.65
C LYS A 49 -18.56 -8.69 9.55
N ILE A 50 -18.46 -7.36 9.61
CA ILE A 50 -18.99 -6.47 8.58
C ILE A 50 -18.31 -6.76 7.24
N ILE A 51 -16.99 -6.93 7.26
CA ILE A 51 -16.21 -7.24 6.07
C ILE A 51 -16.58 -8.62 5.52
N GLU A 52 -16.69 -9.65 6.36
CA GLU A 52 -17.14 -10.98 5.94
C GLU A 52 -18.51 -10.94 5.26
N VAL A 53 -19.49 -10.25 5.86
CA VAL A 53 -20.83 -10.10 5.29
C VAL A 53 -20.79 -9.36 3.96
N PHE A 54 -19.96 -8.32 3.86
CA PHE A 54 -19.78 -7.57 2.62
C PHE A 54 -19.14 -8.41 1.51
N LEU A 55 -18.14 -9.21 1.84
CA LEU A 55 -17.46 -10.10 0.89
C LEU A 55 -18.35 -11.27 0.45
N ASP A 56 -19.19 -11.81 1.34
CA ASP A 56 -20.22 -12.78 0.99
C ASP A 56 -21.23 -12.18 -0.01
N MET A 57 -21.69 -10.95 0.27
CA MET A 57 -22.57 -10.24 -0.65
C MET A 57 -21.92 -10.01 -2.01
N LEU A 58 -20.64 -9.61 -2.08
CA LEU A 58 -19.90 -9.42 -3.33
C LEU A 58 -19.63 -10.73 -4.08
N SER A 59 -19.56 -11.85 -3.38
CA SER A 59 -19.36 -13.17 -3.98
C SER A 59 -20.62 -13.67 -4.71
N LYS A 60 -21.81 -13.11 -4.39
CA LYS A 60 -23.08 -13.52 -5.02
C LYS A 60 -23.18 -13.02 -6.47
N PRO A 61 -23.57 -13.91 -7.42
CA PRO A 61 -23.65 -13.55 -8.83
C PRO A 61 -24.66 -12.44 -9.12
N ASP A 62 -25.74 -12.37 -8.34
CA ASP A 62 -26.74 -11.31 -8.44
C ASP A 62 -26.15 -9.93 -8.12
N THR A 63 -25.38 -9.82 -7.02
CA THR A 63 -24.68 -8.59 -6.64
C THR A 63 -23.68 -8.17 -7.71
N GLN A 64 -22.91 -9.12 -8.25
CA GLN A 64 -21.97 -8.84 -9.34
C GLN A 64 -22.69 -8.38 -10.61
N GLY A 65 -23.88 -8.94 -10.89
CA GLY A 65 -24.77 -8.51 -11.96
C GLY A 65 -25.22 -7.06 -11.76
N LEU A 66 -25.72 -6.71 -10.58
CA LEU A 66 -26.15 -5.35 -10.25
C LEU A 66 -25.01 -4.33 -10.40
N ILE A 67 -23.80 -4.67 -9.93
CA ILE A 67 -22.62 -3.82 -10.09
C ILE A 67 -22.28 -3.68 -11.57
N ARG A 68 -22.27 -4.77 -12.33
CA ARG A 68 -22.00 -4.76 -13.78
C ARG A 68 -22.98 -3.86 -14.52
N ASP A 69 -24.27 -4.01 -14.27
CA ASP A 69 -25.31 -3.26 -14.96
C ASP A 69 -25.26 -1.78 -14.60
N SER A 70 -24.95 -1.46 -13.35
CA SER A 70 -24.74 -0.07 -12.90
C SER A 70 -23.58 0.60 -13.65
N VAL A 71 -22.46 -0.13 -13.83
CA VAL A 71 -21.30 0.40 -14.57
C VAL A 71 -21.58 0.46 -16.08
N ILE A 72 -22.32 -0.50 -16.64
CA ILE A 72 -22.77 -0.45 -18.05
C ILE A 72 -23.69 0.76 -18.30
N GLN A 73 -24.57 1.11 -17.35
CA GLN A 73 -25.38 2.32 -17.46
C GLN A 73 -24.53 3.60 -17.50
N LEU A 74 -23.40 3.63 -16.78
CA LEU A 74 -22.44 4.74 -16.86
C LEU A 74 -21.74 4.78 -18.22
N CYS A 75 -21.40 3.63 -18.82
CA CYS A 75 -20.85 3.57 -20.18
C CYS A 75 -21.81 4.20 -21.20
N GLY A 76 -23.13 4.07 -21.01
CA GLY A 76 -24.14 4.69 -21.88
C GLY A 76 -24.16 6.22 -21.87
N ARG A 77 -23.45 6.87 -20.93
CA ARG A 77 -23.31 8.34 -20.87
C ARG A 77 -22.13 8.87 -21.70
N LEU A 78 -21.30 7.98 -22.28
CA LEU A 78 -20.13 8.36 -23.05
C LEU A 78 -20.54 8.89 -24.44
N PRO A 79 -19.85 9.92 -24.97
CA PRO A 79 -20.07 10.37 -26.33
C PRO A 79 -19.45 9.41 -27.35
N GLY A 80 -20.25 8.96 -28.31
CA GLY A 80 -19.81 8.11 -29.43
C GLY A 80 -20.03 6.61 -29.21
N THR A 81 -20.55 5.94 -30.24
CA THR A 81 -20.95 4.52 -30.19
C THR A 81 -19.77 3.56 -29.98
N THR A 82 -18.60 3.89 -30.53
CA THR A 82 -17.36 3.12 -30.33
C THR A 82 -16.91 3.16 -28.87
N ALA A 83 -16.89 4.34 -28.24
CA ALA A 83 -16.50 4.50 -26.84
C ALA A 83 -17.46 3.78 -25.88
N ILE A 84 -18.77 3.79 -26.17
CA ILE A 84 -19.78 3.04 -25.41
C ILE A 84 -19.50 1.53 -25.51
N THR A 85 -19.30 1.03 -26.73
CA THR A 85 -19.08 -0.41 -26.98
C THR A 85 -17.79 -0.90 -26.32
N ASP A 86 -16.70 -0.15 -26.48
CA ASP A 86 -15.41 -0.46 -25.86
C ASP A 86 -15.52 -0.45 -24.33
N CYS A 87 -16.21 0.54 -23.74
CA CYS A 87 -16.44 0.60 -22.31
C CYS A 87 -17.20 -0.63 -21.80
N ILE A 88 -18.28 -1.02 -22.46
CA ILE A 88 -19.09 -2.17 -22.08
C ILE A 88 -18.27 -3.46 -22.13
N GLU A 89 -17.48 -3.66 -23.19
CA GLU A 89 -16.60 -4.83 -23.31
C GLU A 89 -15.56 -4.85 -22.18
N LYS A 90 -14.91 -3.71 -21.91
CA LYS A 90 -13.94 -3.60 -20.81
C LYS A 90 -14.58 -3.90 -19.45
N VAL A 91 -15.79 -3.42 -19.20
CA VAL A 91 -16.52 -3.71 -17.95
C VAL A 91 -16.81 -5.19 -17.83
N LYS A 92 -17.30 -5.85 -18.90
CA LYS A 92 -17.54 -7.30 -18.88
C LYS A 92 -16.27 -8.10 -18.65
N THR A 93 -15.15 -7.71 -19.27
CA THR A 93 -13.87 -8.41 -19.16
C THR A 93 -13.20 -8.23 -17.80
N TYR A 94 -13.13 -6.99 -17.30
CA TYR A 94 -12.30 -6.68 -16.13
C TYR A 94 -13.06 -6.71 -14.81
N LEU A 95 -14.36 -6.38 -14.78
CA LEU A 95 -15.11 -6.31 -13.52
C LEU A 95 -15.12 -7.63 -12.73
N PRO A 96 -15.33 -8.81 -13.33
CA PRO A 96 -15.26 -10.08 -12.59
C PRO A 96 -13.88 -10.35 -11.99
N VAL A 97 -12.83 -9.92 -12.71
CA VAL A 97 -11.44 -10.07 -12.29
C VAL A 97 -11.13 -9.15 -11.11
N VAL A 98 -11.63 -7.91 -11.14
CA VAL A 98 -11.53 -6.94 -10.05
C VAL A 98 -12.26 -7.45 -8.81
N ILE A 99 -13.50 -7.93 -8.94
CA ILE A 99 -14.28 -8.45 -7.81
C ILE A 99 -13.59 -9.67 -7.19
N LYS A 100 -13.12 -10.60 -8.02
CA LYS A 100 -12.35 -11.77 -7.56
C LYS A 100 -11.05 -11.38 -6.85
N GLY A 101 -10.35 -10.36 -7.36
CA GLY A 101 -9.15 -9.81 -6.73
C GLY A 101 -9.44 -9.20 -5.37
N LEU A 102 -10.53 -8.44 -5.24
CA LEU A 102 -10.96 -7.85 -3.97
C LEU A 102 -11.35 -8.91 -2.93
N ILE A 103 -12.10 -9.94 -3.34
CA ILE A 103 -12.45 -11.06 -2.46
C ILE A 103 -11.18 -11.77 -1.99
N SER A 104 -10.28 -12.11 -2.93
CA SER A 104 -9.03 -12.80 -2.58
C SER A 104 -8.18 -11.97 -1.62
N PHE A 105 -8.02 -10.67 -1.88
CA PHE A 105 -7.26 -9.76 -1.03
C PHE A 105 -7.83 -9.70 0.39
N ALA A 106 -9.14 -9.54 0.52
CA ALA A 106 -9.78 -9.36 1.82
C ALA A 106 -9.97 -10.66 2.62
N THR A 107 -9.80 -11.83 1.98
CA THR A 107 -9.79 -13.14 2.67
C THR A 107 -8.43 -13.55 3.23
N HIS A 108 -7.34 -12.86 2.86
CA HIS A 108 -6.04 -13.11 3.46
C HIS A 108 -6.08 -12.55 4.89
N LYS A 109 -6.15 -13.44 5.88
CA LYS A 109 -6.21 -13.19 7.33
C LYS A 109 -7.39 -12.36 7.85
N GLU A 110 -7.95 -12.83 8.97
CA GLU A 110 -8.95 -12.10 9.75
C GLU A 110 -8.40 -10.73 10.15
N GLY A 111 -9.02 -9.68 9.61
CA GLY A 111 -8.72 -8.32 9.97
C GLY A 111 -7.66 -7.61 9.14
N ASP A 112 -7.18 -8.08 7.99
CA ASP A 112 -6.20 -7.29 7.19
C ASP A 112 -6.74 -5.91 6.79
N ILE A 113 -7.97 -5.84 6.26
CA ILE A 113 -8.60 -4.54 5.98
C ILE A 113 -8.95 -3.79 7.26
N CYS A 114 -9.32 -4.49 8.34
CA CYS A 114 -9.61 -3.89 9.64
C CYS A 114 -8.35 -3.38 10.36
N MET A 115 -7.18 -3.95 10.06
CA MET A 115 -5.86 -3.54 10.52
C MET A 115 -5.41 -2.31 9.73
N VAL A 116 -5.64 -2.28 8.42
CA VAL A 116 -5.45 -1.07 7.59
C VAL A 116 -6.32 0.07 8.09
N LEU A 117 -7.56 -0.22 8.51
CA LEU A 117 -8.46 0.74 9.13
C LEU A 117 -8.11 1.07 10.60
N GLY A 118 -7.11 0.41 11.19
CA GLY A 118 -6.70 0.61 12.57
C GLY A 118 -7.69 0.12 13.64
N LEU A 119 -8.70 -0.67 13.24
CA LEU A 119 -9.74 -1.22 14.11
C LEU A 119 -9.31 -2.53 14.77
N CYS A 120 -8.33 -3.23 14.20
CA CYS A 120 -7.69 -4.42 14.77
C CYS A 120 -6.23 -4.17 15.14
N THR A 121 -5.79 -4.66 16.30
CA THR A 121 -4.38 -4.62 16.74
C THR A 121 -3.66 -5.92 16.42
N VAL A 122 -2.41 -5.83 15.96
CA VAL A 122 -1.56 -7.00 15.69
C VAL A 122 -1.18 -7.69 17.01
N GLN A 123 -1.69 -8.90 17.25
CA GLN A 123 -0.97 -9.85 18.11
C GLN A 123 0.25 -10.34 17.34
N GLN A 124 1.41 -10.14 17.96
CA GLN A 124 2.73 -10.27 17.37
C GLN A 124 3.04 -11.72 17.00
N GLU A 125 2.89 -12.08 15.72
CA GLU A 125 3.86 -12.91 15.00
C GLU A 125 3.98 -12.42 13.54
N SER A 126 5.22 -12.26 13.12
CA SER A 126 5.70 -11.69 11.87
C SER A 126 5.03 -12.27 10.60
N LYS A 127 4.23 -11.45 9.92
CA LYS A 127 4.16 -11.34 8.45
C LYS A 127 3.27 -10.15 8.10
N THR A 128 3.86 -9.12 7.51
CA THR A 128 3.15 -8.04 6.83
C THR A 128 2.15 -8.61 5.81
N PRO A 129 0.89 -8.13 5.77
CA PRO A 129 -0.02 -8.41 4.68
C PRO A 129 0.62 -8.04 3.34
N GLY A 130 0.63 -8.96 2.39
CA GLY A 130 1.17 -8.71 1.07
C GLY A 130 0.29 -7.72 0.31
N VAL A 131 0.85 -6.58 -0.09
CA VAL A 131 0.18 -5.66 -1.00
C VAL A 131 0.18 -6.28 -2.40
N LEU A 132 -1.02 -6.39 -3.01
CA LEU A 132 -1.20 -6.97 -4.33
C LEU A 132 -0.74 -5.97 -5.40
N HIS A 133 0.31 -6.30 -6.15
CA HIS A 133 0.64 -5.60 -7.39
C HIS A 133 0.00 -6.33 -8.58
N VAL A 134 -0.75 -5.61 -9.40
CA VAL A 134 -1.36 -6.14 -10.63
C VAL A 134 -0.62 -5.53 -11.81
N SER A 135 0.24 -6.31 -12.47
CA SER A 135 0.88 -5.92 -13.74
C SER A 135 0.12 -6.51 -14.93
N LEU A 136 -0.08 -5.71 -15.97
CA LEU A 136 -0.52 -6.18 -17.28
C LEU A 136 0.69 -6.51 -18.14
N GLU A 137 0.89 -7.80 -18.45
CA GLU A 137 1.75 -8.19 -19.57
C GLU A 137 0.94 -8.34 -20.86
N ALA A 138 1.63 -8.26 -22.00
CA ALA A 138 1.07 -8.19 -23.35
C ALA A 138 0.22 -9.41 -23.79
N GLY A 139 0.04 -10.43 -22.93
CA GLY A 139 -0.73 -11.65 -23.19
C GLY A 139 -2.06 -11.78 -22.42
N GLY A 140 -2.47 -10.77 -21.63
CA GLY A 140 -3.81 -10.76 -21.02
C GLY A 140 -4.05 -11.76 -19.87
N PHE A 141 -3.01 -12.40 -19.32
CA PHE A 141 -3.11 -13.17 -18.08
C PHE A 141 -2.63 -12.33 -16.89
N LEU A 142 -3.39 -12.37 -15.78
CA LEU A 142 -2.97 -11.83 -14.50
C LEU A 142 -2.33 -12.94 -13.67
N GLN A 143 -1.10 -12.73 -13.24
CA GLN A 143 -0.43 -13.61 -12.27
C GLN A 143 -0.22 -12.82 -10.97
N ALA A 144 -0.78 -13.34 -9.87
CA ALA A 144 -0.49 -12.83 -8.54
C ALA A 144 0.70 -13.63 -7.98
N GLN A 145 1.82 -12.96 -7.76
CA GLN A 145 2.99 -13.54 -7.07
C GLN A 145 3.33 -12.71 -5.82
N PRO A 146 3.83 -13.34 -4.74
CA PRO A 146 4.44 -12.61 -3.63
C PRO A 146 5.70 -11.90 -4.15
N SER A 147 5.70 -10.57 -4.14
CA SER A 147 6.82 -9.77 -4.62
C SER A 147 7.82 -9.51 -3.49
N THR A 148 9.08 -9.92 -3.69
CA THR A 148 10.23 -9.31 -3.01
C THR A 148 10.52 -7.98 -3.72
N GLY A 149 10.17 -6.88 -3.07
CA GLY A 149 10.04 -5.56 -3.69
C GLY A 149 11.32 -4.96 -4.29
N THR A 150 11.16 -4.40 -5.49
CA THR A 150 11.95 -3.28 -6.02
C THR A 150 11.00 -2.28 -6.65
N SER A 151 10.43 -1.39 -5.83
CA SER A 151 10.00 -0.05 -6.25
C SER A 151 10.05 0.85 -5.02
N HIS A 152 10.43 2.12 -5.20
CA HIS A 152 10.70 3.08 -4.12
C HIS A 152 9.52 3.16 -3.13
N GLU A 153 9.70 2.57 -1.94
CA GLU A 153 8.73 2.63 -0.84
C GLU A 153 8.71 4.06 -0.25
N VAL A 154 7.65 4.82 -0.53
CA VAL A 154 7.30 5.99 0.27
C VAL A 154 6.60 5.45 1.53
N GLN A 155 7.14 5.73 2.71
CA GLN A 155 6.42 5.44 3.94
C GLN A 155 5.34 6.49 4.13
N ILE A 156 4.09 6.06 3.91
CA ILE A 156 2.91 6.87 4.16
C ILE A 156 2.58 6.76 5.65
N SER A 157 3.15 7.66 6.44
CA SER A 157 2.75 7.81 7.85
C SER A 157 1.33 8.39 7.94
N PRO A 158 0.60 8.23 9.06
CA PRO A 158 -0.70 8.89 9.27
C PRO A 158 -0.61 10.41 9.09
N GLN A 159 0.54 11.00 9.44
CA GLN A 159 0.84 12.41 9.25
C GLN A 159 1.04 12.77 7.77
N CYS A 160 1.68 11.89 7.00
CA CYS A 160 1.80 12.02 5.54
C CYS A 160 0.43 11.99 4.87
N THR A 161 -0.41 11.01 5.21
CA THR A 161 -1.78 10.90 4.68
C THR A 161 -2.60 12.14 4.99
N PHE A 162 -2.54 12.61 6.24
CA PHE A 162 -3.28 13.79 6.66
C PHE A 162 -2.80 15.05 5.94
N CYS A 163 -1.47 15.23 5.79
CA CYS A 163 -0.92 16.31 5.00
C CYS A 163 -1.40 16.26 3.55
N LEU A 164 -1.27 15.12 2.87
CA LEU A 164 -1.68 14.97 1.47
C LEU A 164 -3.16 15.28 1.28
N PHE A 165 -4.00 14.85 2.21
CA PHE A 165 -5.42 15.14 2.21
C PHE A 165 -5.70 16.65 2.33
N ILE A 166 -5.11 17.32 3.32
CA ILE A 166 -5.29 18.77 3.53
C ILE A 166 -4.79 19.57 2.34
N ILE A 167 -3.58 19.29 1.84
CA ILE A 167 -3.01 20.05 0.72
C ILE A 167 -3.81 19.85 -0.56
N LYS A 168 -4.24 18.62 -0.87
CA LYS A 168 -5.12 18.36 -2.02
C LYS A 168 -6.45 19.12 -1.91
N LYS A 169 -7.02 19.16 -0.71
CA LYS A 169 -8.27 19.90 -0.48
C LYS A 169 -8.09 21.41 -0.61
N LEU A 170 -6.93 21.95 -0.21
CA LEU A 170 -6.58 23.36 -0.48
C LEU A 170 -6.48 23.62 -1.99
N GLU A 171 -5.84 22.73 -2.76
CA GLU A 171 -5.75 22.89 -4.20
C GLU A 171 -7.13 22.94 -4.88
N ASP A 172 -8.07 22.10 -4.44
CA ASP A 172 -9.45 22.11 -4.95
C ASP A 172 -10.21 23.40 -4.64
N MET A 173 -9.82 24.11 -3.57
CA MET A 173 -10.44 25.37 -3.13
C MET A 173 -9.81 26.59 -3.81
N LEU A 174 -8.65 26.45 -4.44
CA LEU A 174 -7.89 27.55 -5.02
C LEU A 174 -8.25 27.81 -6.48
N PRO A 175 -8.34 29.08 -6.91
CA PRO A 175 -8.44 29.42 -8.32
C PRO A 175 -7.15 29.05 -9.08
N LYS A 176 -7.24 28.99 -10.42
CA LYS A 176 -6.07 28.69 -11.28
C LYS A 176 -4.90 29.65 -11.04
N GLU A 177 -5.20 30.93 -10.89
CA GLU A 177 -4.22 31.97 -10.55
C GLU A 177 -4.15 32.12 -9.03
N ARG A 178 -3.10 31.54 -8.43
CA ARG A 178 -2.91 31.54 -6.98
C ARG A 178 -2.30 32.87 -6.54
N THR A 179 -3.00 33.58 -5.66
CA THR A 179 -2.48 34.77 -4.97
C THR A 179 -2.33 34.48 -3.48
N GLU A 180 -1.41 35.17 -2.81
CA GLU A 180 -1.20 35.02 -1.37
C GLU A 180 -2.53 35.18 -0.60
N LYS A 181 -3.31 36.21 -0.96
CA LYS A 181 -4.64 36.45 -0.40
C LYS A 181 -5.59 35.26 -0.58
N SER A 182 -5.66 34.69 -1.78
CA SER A 182 -6.54 33.53 -2.04
C SER A 182 -6.11 32.27 -1.26
N ILE A 183 -4.80 32.11 -1.00
CA ILE A 183 -4.28 30.98 -0.23
C ILE A 183 -4.58 31.14 1.26
N VAL A 184 -4.39 32.35 1.81
CA VAL A 184 -4.73 32.66 3.20
C VAL A 184 -6.23 32.42 3.45
N GLU A 185 -7.10 32.93 2.58
CA GLU A 185 -8.55 32.72 2.71
C GLU A 185 -8.95 31.23 2.62
N ALA A 186 -8.25 30.42 1.82
CA ALA A 186 -8.50 28.99 1.73
C ALA A 186 -8.06 28.26 3.02
N LEU A 187 -6.90 28.63 3.57
CA LEU A 187 -6.38 28.09 4.83
C LEU A 187 -7.27 28.41 6.03
N GLU A 188 -7.83 29.61 6.11
CA GLU A 188 -8.76 29.97 7.19
C GLU A 188 -10.05 29.13 7.17
N LYS A 189 -10.48 28.71 5.98
CA LYS A 189 -11.77 28.04 5.80
C LYS A 189 -11.65 26.53 5.76
N ILE A 190 -10.52 25.96 5.35
CA ILE A 190 -10.41 24.51 5.07
C ILE A 190 -10.86 23.65 6.25
N CYS A 191 -10.46 23.98 7.48
CA CYS A 191 -10.84 23.18 8.65
C CYS A 191 -12.35 23.16 8.90
N SER A 192 -13.10 24.18 8.46
CA SER A 192 -14.56 24.19 8.55
C SER A 192 -15.24 23.23 7.55
N TYR A 193 -14.55 22.85 6.48
CA TYR A 193 -15.03 21.87 5.49
C TYR A 193 -14.76 20.42 5.88
N LEU A 194 -14.05 20.19 6.99
CA LEU A 194 -13.77 18.85 7.50
C LEU A 194 -14.86 18.41 8.50
N PRO A 195 -15.09 17.08 8.62
CA PRO A 195 -15.92 16.52 9.68
C PRO A 195 -15.45 16.97 11.08
N GLU A 196 -16.38 17.09 12.02
CA GLU A 196 -16.15 17.68 13.35
C GLU A 196 -14.92 17.12 14.07
N HIS A 197 -14.71 15.80 14.01
CA HIS A 197 -13.61 15.10 14.67
C HIS A 197 -12.22 15.40 14.09
N TYR A 198 -12.12 16.00 12.90
CA TYR A 198 -10.84 16.40 12.30
C TYR A 198 -10.54 17.90 12.45
N LYS A 199 -11.48 18.70 12.96
CA LYS A 199 -11.32 20.17 13.03
C LYS A 199 -10.13 20.58 13.90
N GLU A 200 -10.02 19.99 15.09
CA GLU A 200 -8.92 20.29 16.02
C GLU A 200 -7.57 19.86 15.43
N GLN A 201 -7.48 18.65 14.87
CA GLN A 201 -6.27 18.17 14.20
C GLN A 201 -5.87 19.06 13.01
N CYS A 202 -6.86 19.55 12.24
CA CYS A 202 -6.65 20.46 11.14
C CYS A 202 -6.14 21.83 11.62
N ASN A 203 -6.75 22.41 12.65
CA ASN A 203 -6.32 23.68 13.21
C ASN A 203 -4.88 23.60 13.70
N ASN A 204 -4.52 22.55 14.44
CA ASN A 204 -3.16 22.32 14.91
C ASN A 204 -2.16 22.15 13.75
N PHE A 205 -2.57 21.47 12.68
CA PHE A 205 -1.76 21.30 11.47
C PHE A 205 -1.51 22.65 10.78
N LEU A 206 -2.53 23.50 10.63
CA LEU A 206 -2.38 24.82 10.03
C LEU A 206 -1.61 25.80 10.89
N GLU A 207 -1.77 25.74 12.21
CA GLU A 207 -0.97 26.55 13.14
C GLU A 207 0.52 26.20 13.03
N THR A 208 0.83 24.92 12.86
CA THR A 208 2.22 24.44 12.76
C THR A 208 2.85 24.71 11.38
N TYR A 209 2.11 24.45 10.30
CA TYR A 209 2.68 24.42 8.94
C TYR A 209 2.13 25.50 7.99
N GLY A 210 1.09 26.23 8.37
CA GLY A 210 0.34 27.14 7.49
C GLY A 210 1.21 28.16 6.76
N LYS A 211 2.21 28.76 7.45
CA LYS A 211 3.15 29.70 6.82
C LYS A 211 3.95 29.06 5.68
N GLN A 212 4.52 27.87 5.93
CA GLN A 212 5.28 27.13 4.94
C GLN A 212 4.39 26.66 3.77
N ILE A 213 3.14 26.28 4.07
CA ILE A 213 2.15 25.89 3.05
C ILE A 213 1.83 27.06 2.11
N ILE A 214 1.72 28.29 2.61
CA ILE A 214 1.51 29.48 1.78
C ILE A 214 2.65 29.63 0.77
N ASP A 215 3.89 29.60 1.25
CA ASP A 215 5.08 29.74 0.40
C ASP A 215 5.15 28.64 -0.66
N PHE A 216 4.91 27.38 -0.27
CA PHE A 216 4.97 26.28 -1.22
C PHE A 216 3.84 26.29 -2.25
N LEU A 217 2.62 26.69 -1.87
CA LEU A 217 1.50 26.80 -2.81
C LEU A 217 1.68 27.96 -3.80
N LEU A 218 2.32 29.07 -3.39
CA LEU A 218 2.72 30.16 -4.29
C LEU A 218 3.70 29.68 -5.36
N THR A 219 4.63 28.78 -5.02
CA THR A 219 5.56 28.17 -5.99
C THR A 219 4.93 27.09 -6.87
N SER A 220 3.63 26.85 -6.73
CA SER A 220 2.90 25.78 -7.43
C SER A 220 3.46 24.37 -7.18
N ALA A 221 3.98 24.13 -5.98
CA ALA A 221 4.43 22.81 -5.57
C ALA A 221 3.25 21.82 -5.45
N THR A 222 3.48 20.56 -5.82
CA THR A 222 2.45 19.51 -5.73
C THR A 222 2.21 19.08 -4.27
N PRO A 223 1.04 18.51 -3.93
CA PRO A 223 0.76 18.04 -2.57
C PRO A 223 1.82 17.11 -1.99
N HIS A 224 2.37 16.22 -2.82
CA HIS A 224 3.43 15.30 -2.41
C HIS A 224 4.73 16.02 -2.09
N THR A 225 5.14 16.96 -2.94
CA THR A 225 6.33 17.78 -2.71
C THR A 225 6.20 18.59 -1.42
N ILE A 226 5.04 19.22 -1.21
CA ILE A 226 4.75 20.00 0.00
C ILE A 226 4.89 19.12 1.25
N CYS A 227 4.25 17.95 1.26
CA CYS A 227 4.28 17.07 2.43
C CYS A 227 5.65 16.43 2.68
N MET A 228 6.49 16.28 1.65
CA MET A 228 7.90 15.91 1.82
C MET A 228 8.76 17.04 2.37
N LEU A 229 8.56 18.28 1.90
CA LEU A 229 9.29 19.45 2.39
C LEU A 229 8.93 19.79 3.83
N LEU A 230 7.69 19.49 4.25
CA LEU A 230 7.26 19.54 5.64
C LEU A 230 7.77 18.35 6.48
N HIS A 231 8.52 17.42 5.87
CA HIS A 231 9.02 16.18 6.48
C HIS A 231 7.94 15.25 7.06
N LEU A 232 6.70 15.38 6.59
CA LEU A 232 5.56 14.57 7.04
C LEU A 232 5.46 13.27 6.23
N CYS A 233 5.86 13.33 4.96
CA CYS A 233 6.07 12.16 4.11
C CYS A 233 7.56 11.85 4.04
N LEU A 234 7.95 10.65 4.44
CA LEU A 234 9.30 10.14 4.28
C LEU A 234 9.35 9.24 3.04
N VAL A 235 10.32 9.48 2.17
CA VAL A 235 10.82 8.40 1.33
C VAL A 235 11.52 7.44 2.27
N GLN A 236 11.08 6.19 2.34
CA GLN A 236 11.86 5.20 3.07
C GLN A 236 13.10 4.88 2.23
N GLN A 237 14.14 5.68 2.40
CA GLN A 237 15.43 5.05 2.59
C GLN A 237 15.37 4.47 4.01
N ARG A 238 15.36 3.14 4.12
CA ARG A 238 15.72 2.48 5.39
C ARG A 238 16.93 3.21 5.98
N PRO A 239 17.07 3.28 7.32
CA PRO A 239 18.25 3.89 7.93
C PRO A 239 19.48 3.40 7.18
N ALA A 240 20.30 4.36 6.72
CA ALA A 240 21.51 4.07 6.01
C ALA A 240 22.42 3.18 6.90
N MET A 241 22.24 1.86 6.80
CA MET A 241 23.38 1.08 6.35
C MET A 241 23.71 1.70 5.00
N VAL A 242 24.82 2.43 4.96
CA VAL A 242 25.43 2.95 3.74
C VAL A 242 25.05 2.01 2.59
N PRO A 243 24.37 2.46 1.51
CA PRO A 243 24.30 1.67 0.31
C PRO A 243 25.76 1.46 -0.06
N TYR A 244 26.32 0.30 0.30
CA TYR A 244 27.56 -0.15 -0.28
C TYR A 244 27.14 -0.49 -1.70
N LEU A 245 27.04 0.54 -2.54
CA LEU A 245 27.05 0.33 -3.97
C LEU A 245 28.41 -0.32 -4.18
N PRO A 246 28.45 -1.62 -4.52
CA PRO A 246 29.72 -2.29 -4.68
C PRO A 246 30.53 -1.50 -5.70
N SER A 247 31.79 -1.19 -5.38
CA SER A 247 32.65 -0.51 -6.34
C SER A 247 32.64 -1.28 -7.65
N ASP A 248 32.89 -0.61 -8.78
CA ASP A 248 32.93 -1.28 -10.09
C ASP A 248 33.85 -2.51 -10.07
N CYS A 249 34.90 -2.47 -9.24
CA CYS A 249 35.76 -3.61 -8.90
C CYS A 249 35.02 -4.80 -8.26
N GLN A 250 34.26 -4.55 -7.19
CA GLN A 250 33.48 -5.59 -6.49
C GLN A 250 32.34 -6.12 -7.36
N SER A 251 31.67 -5.22 -8.09
CA SER A 251 30.63 -5.57 -9.06
C SER A 251 31.16 -6.45 -10.18
N CYS A 252 32.34 -6.13 -10.74
CA CYS A 252 32.99 -6.94 -11.77
C CYS A 252 33.32 -8.34 -11.26
N LYS A 253 34.01 -8.46 -10.12
CA LYS A 253 34.43 -9.76 -9.57
C LYS A 253 33.23 -10.66 -9.29
N THR A 254 32.22 -10.14 -8.60
CA THR A 254 31.02 -10.90 -8.25
C THR A 254 30.23 -11.32 -9.48
N LEU A 255 30.04 -10.41 -10.44
CA LEU A 255 29.31 -10.72 -11.67
C LEU A 255 30.06 -11.75 -12.52
N VAL A 256 31.38 -11.62 -12.68
CA VAL A 256 32.20 -12.58 -13.43
C VAL A 256 32.14 -13.97 -12.81
N ILE A 257 32.31 -14.08 -11.49
CA ILE A 257 32.26 -15.37 -10.79
C ILE A 257 30.89 -16.04 -10.99
N LEU A 258 29.79 -15.29 -10.78
CA LEU A 258 28.44 -15.83 -10.91
C LEU A 258 28.10 -16.19 -12.36
N THR A 259 28.56 -15.41 -13.32
CA THR A 259 28.32 -15.65 -14.76
C THR A 259 29.14 -16.83 -15.28
N GLN A 260 30.38 -17.01 -14.81
CA GLN A 260 31.24 -18.14 -15.18
C GLN A 260 30.67 -19.50 -14.80
N ILE A 261 29.99 -19.59 -13.65
CA ILE A 261 29.32 -20.83 -13.21
C ILE A 261 28.28 -21.30 -14.24
N GLY A 262 27.67 -20.36 -14.97
CA GLY A 262 26.68 -20.67 -16.00
C GLY A 262 27.23 -20.78 -17.42
N LEU A 263 28.45 -20.30 -17.69
CA LEU A 263 29.05 -20.31 -19.03
C LEU A 263 29.85 -21.60 -19.25
N GLY A 264 29.63 -22.24 -20.41
CA GLY A 264 30.47 -23.35 -20.87
C GLY A 264 31.82 -22.88 -21.41
N GLN A 265 32.75 -23.80 -21.67
CA GLN A 265 34.01 -23.46 -22.34
C GLN A 265 33.72 -22.95 -23.77
N ASN A 266 34.32 -21.82 -24.17
CA ASN A 266 34.15 -21.15 -25.47
C ASN A 266 32.76 -20.53 -25.74
N ALA A 267 32.20 -19.81 -24.76
CA ALA A 267 30.98 -19.03 -24.99
C ALA A 267 31.21 -17.88 -25.99
N THR A 268 30.25 -17.65 -26.89
CA THR A 268 30.26 -16.50 -27.81
C THR A 268 29.97 -15.18 -27.08
N GLU A 269 30.28 -14.04 -27.69
CA GLU A 269 29.97 -12.72 -27.14
C GLU A 269 28.46 -12.54 -26.87
N HIS A 270 27.61 -13.06 -27.76
CA HIS A 270 26.15 -13.04 -27.58
C HIS A 270 25.69 -13.91 -26.41
N GLN A 271 26.25 -15.13 -26.27
CA GLN A 271 25.94 -16.01 -25.14
C GLN A 271 26.41 -15.41 -23.81
N THR A 272 27.58 -14.76 -23.83
CA THR A 272 28.16 -14.07 -22.67
C THR A 272 27.30 -12.88 -22.25
N SER A 273 26.84 -12.07 -23.21
CA SER A 273 25.96 -10.92 -22.95
C SER A 273 24.60 -11.34 -22.40
N SER A 274 24.00 -12.39 -22.98
CA SER A 274 22.74 -12.96 -22.49
C SER A 274 22.88 -13.53 -21.08
N MET A 275 24.00 -14.23 -20.80
CA MET A 275 24.24 -14.78 -19.47
C MET A 275 24.50 -13.69 -18.42
N LEU A 276 25.26 -12.65 -18.75
CA LEU A 276 25.46 -11.49 -17.87
C LEU A 276 24.13 -10.90 -17.40
N TRP A 277 23.21 -10.64 -18.34
CA TRP A 277 21.87 -10.11 -18.02
C TRP A 277 21.06 -11.10 -17.17
N LYS A 278 21.10 -12.39 -17.53
CA LYS A 278 20.44 -13.46 -16.78
C LYS A 278 20.98 -13.57 -15.35
N THR A 279 22.29 -13.45 -15.14
CA THR A 279 22.93 -13.46 -13.82
C THR A 279 22.43 -12.31 -12.95
N CYS A 280 22.30 -11.09 -13.51
CA CYS A 280 21.72 -9.96 -12.77
C CYS A 280 20.28 -10.23 -12.32
N LEU A 281 19.46 -10.82 -13.20
CA LEU A 281 18.06 -11.12 -12.90
C LEU A 281 17.90 -12.17 -11.78
N HIS A 282 18.80 -13.15 -11.72
CA HIS A 282 18.73 -14.23 -10.72
C HIS A 282 19.38 -13.86 -9.38
N HIS A 283 20.23 -12.83 -9.34
CA HIS A 283 20.97 -12.42 -8.14
C HIS A 283 20.85 -10.92 -7.81
N PRO A 284 19.62 -10.36 -7.70
CA PRO A 284 19.41 -8.91 -7.50
C PRO A 284 19.98 -8.40 -6.17
N ASN A 285 20.04 -9.25 -5.14
CA ASN A 285 20.59 -8.89 -3.82
C ASN A 285 22.12 -9.02 -3.74
N ALA A 286 22.75 -9.82 -4.62
CA ALA A 286 24.20 -10.01 -4.63
C ALA A 286 24.92 -8.87 -5.39
N LEU A 287 24.22 -8.25 -6.34
CA LEU A 287 24.73 -7.17 -7.19
C LEU A 287 23.71 -6.01 -7.25
N PRO A 288 23.62 -5.17 -6.21
CA PRO A 288 22.82 -3.94 -6.27
C PRO A 288 23.28 -3.05 -7.44
N GLY A 289 22.38 -2.72 -8.37
CA GLY A 289 22.72 -1.92 -9.56
C GLY A 289 23.32 -2.70 -10.74
N CYS A 290 23.22 -4.05 -10.74
CA CYS A 290 23.78 -4.94 -11.76
C CYS A 290 23.42 -4.56 -13.20
N GLU A 291 22.16 -4.21 -13.47
CA GLU A 291 21.70 -3.82 -14.81
C GLU A 291 22.39 -2.55 -15.31
N LEU A 292 22.52 -1.54 -14.45
CA LEU A 292 23.24 -0.30 -14.78
C LEU A 292 24.73 -0.56 -14.96
N PHE A 293 25.32 -1.45 -14.15
CA PHE A 293 26.72 -1.86 -14.28
C PHE A 293 26.99 -2.57 -15.62
N ILE A 294 26.11 -3.48 -16.06
CA ILE A 294 26.18 -4.11 -17.38
C ILE A 294 25.98 -3.09 -18.49
N GLN A 295 24.99 -2.20 -18.38
CA GLN A 295 24.76 -1.18 -19.40
C GLN A 295 25.98 -0.28 -19.58
N ARG A 296 26.69 0.04 -18.49
CA ARG A 296 27.88 0.89 -18.52
C ARG A 296 29.12 0.17 -19.03
N HIS A 297 29.34 -1.08 -18.63
CA HIS A 297 30.60 -1.80 -18.81
C HIS A 297 30.51 -3.08 -19.64
N GLY A 298 29.36 -3.35 -20.27
CA GLY A 298 29.05 -4.62 -20.93
C GLY A 298 30.11 -5.07 -21.95
N LEU A 299 30.62 -4.17 -22.79
CA LEU A 299 31.67 -4.50 -23.76
C LEU A 299 32.99 -4.91 -23.08
N ALA A 300 33.35 -4.29 -21.95
CA ALA A 300 34.53 -4.68 -21.18
C ALA A 300 34.31 -6.03 -20.48
N LEU A 301 33.12 -6.24 -19.91
CA LEU A 301 32.75 -7.49 -19.23
C LEU A 301 32.74 -8.70 -20.19
N VAL A 302 32.25 -8.53 -21.42
CA VAL A 302 32.29 -9.58 -22.45
C VAL A 302 33.73 -9.97 -22.78
N ARG A 303 34.64 -9.00 -22.91
CA ARG A 303 36.07 -9.27 -23.15
C ARG A 303 36.75 -9.92 -21.94
N ILE A 304 36.38 -9.52 -20.73
CA ILE A 304 36.91 -10.07 -19.48
C ILE A 304 36.48 -11.53 -19.31
N LEU A 305 35.20 -11.84 -19.53
CA LEU A 305 34.68 -13.21 -19.47
C LEU A 305 35.24 -14.13 -20.56
N GLY A 306 35.65 -13.57 -21.69
CA GLY A 306 36.37 -14.29 -22.75
C GLY A 306 37.75 -14.81 -22.32
N LYS A 307 38.33 -14.30 -21.21
CA LYS A 307 39.61 -14.78 -20.66
C LYS A 307 39.47 -15.96 -19.68
N GLN A 308 38.27 -16.52 -19.56
CA GLN A 308 37.96 -17.74 -18.80
C GLN A 308 38.62 -17.77 -17.40
N ASP A 309 39.71 -18.50 -17.20
CA ASP A 309 40.35 -18.67 -15.87
C ASP A 309 40.97 -17.39 -15.29
N GLU A 310 41.14 -16.33 -16.10
CA GLU A 310 41.75 -15.06 -15.67
C GLU A 310 40.75 -13.91 -15.50
N ALA A 311 39.44 -14.15 -15.66
CA ALA A 311 38.47 -13.07 -15.71
C ALA A 311 38.39 -12.25 -14.39
N VAL A 312 38.59 -12.90 -13.23
CA VAL A 312 38.65 -12.21 -11.92
C VAL A 312 39.90 -11.33 -11.81
N THR A 313 41.03 -11.79 -12.35
CA THR A 313 42.28 -11.02 -12.43
C THR A 313 42.13 -9.84 -13.40
N ALA A 314 41.45 -10.04 -14.53
CA ALA A 314 41.15 -8.95 -15.45
C ALA A 314 40.23 -7.90 -14.80
N CYS A 315 39.24 -8.28 -13.97
CA CYS A 315 38.49 -7.32 -13.15
C CYS A 315 39.41 -6.50 -12.23
N GLN A 316 40.43 -7.13 -11.64
CA GLN A 316 41.43 -6.46 -10.80
C GLN A 316 42.18 -5.37 -11.57
N GLU A 317 42.58 -5.64 -12.81
CA GLU A 317 43.32 -4.69 -13.62
C GLU A 317 42.47 -3.55 -14.17
N PHE A 318 41.23 -3.84 -14.59
CA PHE A 318 40.38 -2.87 -15.26
C PHE A 318 39.59 -1.97 -14.31
N PHE A 319 39.15 -2.49 -13.15
CA PHE A 319 38.22 -1.78 -12.27
C PHE A 319 38.77 -1.48 -10.87
N CYS A 320 39.85 -2.15 -10.45
CA CYS A 320 40.37 -2.00 -9.08
C CYS A 320 41.63 -1.11 -8.99
N LYS A 321 42.19 -0.64 -10.12
CA LYS A 321 43.40 0.20 -10.16
C LYS A 321 43.17 1.70 -9.89
N ALA A 322 42.00 2.11 -9.39
CA ALA A 322 41.66 3.51 -9.12
C ALA A 322 41.59 3.87 -7.62
N LEU A 323 42.48 3.28 -6.81
CA LEU A 323 42.70 3.61 -5.40
C LEU A 323 44.20 3.49 -5.09
N GLU A 324 44.99 4.35 -5.71
CA GLU A 324 46.28 4.86 -5.20
C GLU A 324 46.22 6.39 -5.20
#